data_AF-A0A368GK03-F1
#
_entry.id   AF-A0A368GK03-F1
#
_cell.length_a   1.000
_cell.length_b   1.000
_cell.length_c   1.000
_cell.angle_alpha   90.00
_cell.angle_beta   90.00
_cell.angle_gamma   90.00
#
_symmetry.space_group_name_H-M   'P 1'
#
loop_
_entity.id
_entity.type
_entity.pdbx_description
1 polymer ?
#
loop_
_entity_poly.entity_id
_entity_poly.type
_entity_poly.pdbx_seq_one_letter_code
_entity_poly.pdbx_strand_id
1 'polypeptide(L)'
;MQAAMNLYTPADGLFGTHVTWTDVEEDMQNGFDTDAYFGPNKSATNIGEGNGFMSRIVLIDPDWQHKDKELPEKFIIVSQLALQKIAAEMAEEKKIENRLNSPEFMATLEKTQKRLHNVEITVYEHLRKLAKGKIPLAKLSNKRIKIANRTIRTTD
;
A
#
# COMPACT_ATOMS: atom_id res chain seq x y z
N MET A 1 22.79 3.99 12.76
CA MET A 1 22.61 4.36 11.34
C MET A 1 21.20 3.93 10.95
N GLN A 2 20.27 4.89 10.82
CA GLN A 2 18.88 4.55 10.49
C GLN A 2 18.82 4.30 8.98
N ALA A 3 18.53 3.06 8.57
CA ALA A 3 18.34 2.74 7.16
C ALA A 3 17.20 3.62 6.62
N ALA A 4 17.41 4.22 5.44
CA ALA A 4 16.38 5.01 4.78
C ALA A 4 15.13 4.13 4.55
N MET A 5 13.98 4.50 5.13
CA MET A 5 12.70 3.81 4.89
C MET A 5 12.31 4.00 3.42
N ASN A 6 12.35 2.90 2.66
CA ASN A 6 11.96 2.86 1.26
C ASN A 6 10.88 1.78 1.06
N LEU A 7 10.13 1.86 -0.04
CA LEU A 7 8.99 0.95 -0.30
C LEU A 7 9.39 -0.51 -0.59
N TYR A 8 10.68 -0.82 -0.60
CA TYR A 8 11.19 -2.09 -1.08
C TYR A 8 12.06 -2.85 -0.09
N THR A 9 12.39 -2.27 1.05
CA THR A 9 13.13 -2.97 2.10
C THR A 9 12.13 -3.76 2.94
N PRO A 10 12.35 -5.07 3.14
CA PRO A 10 11.51 -5.85 4.05
C PRO A 10 11.59 -5.36 5.49
N ALA A 11 10.50 -5.51 6.25
CA ALA A 11 10.44 -5.22 7.69
C ALA A 11 9.35 -6.04 8.41
N ASP A 12 9.22 -5.88 9.72
CA ASP A 12 8.38 -6.72 10.58
C ASP A 12 6.89 -6.34 10.59
N GLY A 13 6.47 -5.42 9.73
CA GLY A 13 5.07 -5.00 9.61
C GLY A 13 4.23 -5.97 8.77
N LEU A 14 3.03 -5.50 8.40
CA LEU A 14 2.05 -6.25 7.62
C LEU A 14 2.68 -6.77 6.33
N PHE A 15 2.70 -8.10 6.22
CA PHE A 15 3.31 -8.84 5.14
C PHE A 15 4.70 -8.33 4.76
N GLY A 16 5.62 -8.28 5.72
CA GLY A 16 7.02 -7.98 5.42
C GLY A 16 7.28 -6.52 5.04
N THR A 17 6.32 -5.61 5.22
CA THR A 17 6.49 -4.18 4.95
C THR A 17 6.80 -3.39 6.22
N HIS A 18 7.06 -2.09 6.10
CA HIS A 18 7.15 -1.18 7.24
C HIS A 18 5.77 -0.76 7.81
N VAL A 19 4.67 -1.21 7.19
CA VAL A 19 3.31 -0.76 7.54
C VAL A 19 2.77 -1.57 8.71
N THR A 20 2.30 -0.90 9.75
CA THR A 20 1.69 -1.51 10.93
C THR A 20 0.16 -1.49 10.87
N TRP A 21 -0.50 -2.22 11.77
CA TRP A 21 -1.96 -2.12 11.93
C TRP A 21 -2.42 -0.71 12.28
N THR A 22 -1.66 0.01 13.12
CA THR A 22 -1.94 1.39 13.48
C THR A 22 -1.89 2.31 12.28
N ASP A 23 -0.87 2.17 11.42
CA ASP A 23 -0.78 2.97 10.19
C ASP A 23 -2.00 2.77 9.28
N VAL A 24 -2.47 1.52 9.15
CA VAL A 24 -3.63 1.19 8.33
C VAL A 24 -4.93 1.73 8.95
N GLU A 25 -5.11 1.55 10.26
CA GLU A 25 -6.28 2.05 10.98
C GLU A 25 -6.39 3.57 10.86
N GLU A 26 -5.32 4.29 11.18
CA GLU A 26 -5.27 5.75 11.05
C GLU A 26 -5.54 6.19 9.60
N ASP A 27 -4.99 5.47 8.61
CA ASP A 27 -5.23 5.82 7.21
C ASP A 27 -6.69 5.63 6.79
N MET A 28 -7.33 4.56 7.26
CA MET A 28 -8.73 4.28 6.98
C MET A 28 -9.68 5.22 7.73
N GLN A 29 -9.41 5.52 9.00
CA GLN A 29 -10.16 6.51 9.78
C GLN A 29 -10.16 7.87 9.08
N ASN A 30 -8.98 8.34 8.68
CA ASN A 30 -8.84 9.57 7.90
C ASN A 30 -9.52 9.48 6.52
N GLY A 31 -9.43 8.32 5.86
CA GLY A 31 -9.96 8.11 4.51
C GLY A 31 -11.49 8.07 4.46
N PHE A 32 -12.13 7.54 5.50
CA PHE A 32 -13.59 7.44 5.64
C PHE A 32 -14.18 8.49 6.59
N ASP A 33 -13.33 9.34 7.17
CA ASP A 33 -13.70 10.40 8.11
C ASP A 33 -14.48 9.85 9.31
N THR A 34 -14.02 8.73 9.89
CA THR A 34 -14.74 7.94 10.90
C THR A 34 -13.95 7.84 12.20
N ASP A 35 -14.68 7.80 13.31
CA ASP A 35 -14.15 7.51 14.66
C ASP A 35 -14.15 6.00 14.98
N ALA A 36 -14.64 5.16 14.06
CA ALA A 36 -14.60 3.70 14.20
C ALA A 36 -13.15 3.19 14.20
N TYR A 37 -12.90 2.07 14.88
CA TYR A 37 -11.56 1.47 14.98
C TYR A 37 -11.60 -0.03 14.74
N PHE A 38 -10.44 -0.64 14.49
CA PHE A 38 -10.34 -2.06 14.20
C PHE A 38 -10.49 -2.92 15.46
N GLY A 39 -11.23 -4.00 15.32
CA GLY A 39 -11.55 -4.90 16.41
C GLY A 39 -10.43 -5.88 16.77
N PRO A 40 -10.66 -6.70 17.81
CA PRO A 40 -9.73 -7.75 18.22
C PRO A 40 -9.64 -8.88 17.19
N ASN A 41 -10.67 -9.10 16.35
CA ASN A 41 -10.68 -10.16 15.34
C ASN A 41 -10.23 -9.67 13.96
N LYS A 42 -9.58 -8.49 13.87
CA LYS A 42 -9.02 -8.00 12.62
C LYS A 42 -8.04 -9.01 12.02
N SER A 43 -8.08 -9.15 10.71
CA SER A 43 -7.23 -10.10 10.00
C SER A 43 -6.75 -9.54 8.67
N ALA A 44 -5.62 -10.07 8.21
CA ALA A 44 -5.03 -9.70 6.95
C ALA A 44 -4.64 -10.98 6.21
N THR A 45 -5.10 -11.12 4.97
CA THR A 45 -4.91 -12.33 4.16
C THR A 45 -4.31 -11.97 2.81
N ASN A 46 -3.21 -12.62 2.42
CA ASN A 46 -2.64 -12.46 1.08
C ASN A 46 -3.51 -13.23 0.08
N ILE A 47 -4.26 -12.50 -0.75
CA ILE A 47 -5.11 -13.05 -1.82
C ILE A 47 -4.46 -12.95 -3.20
N GLY A 48 -3.29 -12.30 -3.30
CA GLY A 48 -2.58 -12.14 -4.58
C GLY A 48 -1.66 -13.30 -4.93
N GLU A 49 -1.18 -14.04 -3.93
CA GLU A 49 -0.24 -15.16 -4.12
C GLU A 49 -0.88 -16.31 -4.89
N GLY A 50 -0.17 -16.81 -5.91
CA GLY A 50 -0.66 -17.87 -6.80
C GLY A 50 -1.67 -17.44 -7.87
N ASN A 51 -2.11 -16.18 -7.86
CA ASN A 51 -3.18 -15.69 -8.76
C ASN A 51 -2.68 -14.80 -9.92
N GLY A 52 -1.39 -14.89 -10.27
CA GLY A 52 -0.81 -14.17 -11.42
C GLY A 52 -0.55 -12.68 -11.18
N PHE A 53 -0.65 -12.19 -9.94
CA PHE A 53 -0.31 -10.82 -9.60
C PHE A 53 1.19 -10.69 -9.28
N MET A 54 1.83 -9.69 -9.90
CA MET A 54 3.20 -9.28 -9.54
C MET A 54 3.26 -8.39 -8.29
N SER A 55 2.09 -8.11 -7.69
CA SER A 55 1.94 -7.38 -6.45
C SER A 55 1.41 -8.31 -5.36
N ARG A 56 1.83 -8.06 -4.14
CA ARG A 56 1.20 -8.62 -2.95
C ARG A 56 -0.13 -7.91 -2.75
N ILE A 57 -1.22 -8.67 -2.74
CA ILE A 57 -2.58 -8.16 -2.56
C ILE A 57 -3.10 -8.69 -1.24
N VAL A 58 -3.34 -7.78 -0.30
CA VAL A 58 -3.75 -8.10 1.07
C VAL A 58 -5.19 -7.70 1.26
N LEU A 59 -6.05 -8.66 1.54
CA LEU A 59 -7.41 -8.41 2.01
C LEU A 59 -7.38 -8.14 3.52
N ILE A 60 -7.83 -6.96 3.91
CA ILE A 60 -8.01 -6.58 5.31
C ILE A 60 -9.46 -6.78 5.69
N ASP A 61 -9.66 -7.55 6.75
CA ASP A 61 -10.89 -7.62 7.52
C ASP A 61 -10.67 -6.82 8.80
N PRO A 62 -11.16 -5.58 8.89
CA PRO A 62 -10.86 -4.68 10.00
C PRO A 62 -11.60 -5.02 11.29
N ASP A 63 -12.66 -5.86 11.26
CA ASP A 63 -13.53 -6.08 12.42
C ASP A 63 -14.00 -4.75 13.05
N TRP A 64 -14.49 -3.82 12.24
CA TRP A 64 -14.84 -2.46 12.67
C TRP A 64 -15.73 -2.41 13.92
N GLN A 65 -15.29 -1.69 14.94
CA GLN A 65 -15.99 -1.42 16.19
C GLN A 65 -16.46 0.04 16.25
N HIS A 66 -17.52 0.30 17.02
CA HIS A 66 -18.06 1.66 17.23
C HIS A 66 -18.38 2.41 15.92
N LYS A 67 -19.01 1.71 14.97
CA LYS A 67 -19.37 2.28 13.67
C LYS A 67 -20.30 3.49 13.86
N ASP A 68 -19.84 4.64 13.39
CA ASP A 68 -20.57 5.91 13.29
C ASP A 68 -21.26 6.08 11.92
N LYS A 69 -20.86 5.26 10.93
CA LYS A 69 -21.41 5.27 9.56
C LYS A 69 -21.28 3.91 8.87
N GLU A 70 -21.83 3.81 7.66
CA GLU A 70 -21.59 2.67 6.80
C GLU A 70 -20.13 2.65 6.31
N LEU A 71 -19.40 1.62 6.74
CA LEU A 71 -18.00 1.38 6.41
C LEU A 71 -17.86 0.09 5.59
N PRO A 72 -16.83 -0.02 4.73
CA PRO A 72 -16.58 -1.25 4.01
C PRO A 72 -16.33 -2.42 4.97
N GLU A 73 -16.96 -3.55 4.71
CA GLU A 73 -16.74 -4.77 5.49
C GLU A 73 -15.29 -5.26 5.36
N LYS A 74 -14.70 -5.14 4.16
CA LYS A 74 -13.32 -5.51 3.86
C LYS A 74 -12.73 -4.54 2.84
N PHE A 75 -11.42 -4.40 2.82
CA PHE A 75 -10.71 -3.59 1.83
C PHE A 75 -9.36 -4.21 1.47
N ILE A 76 -8.72 -3.72 0.41
CA ILE A 76 -7.48 -4.28 -0.12
C ILE A 76 -6.32 -3.29 0.02
N ILE A 77 -5.16 -3.80 0.43
CA ILE A 77 -3.87 -3.10 0.37
C ILE A 77 -2.97 -3.81 -0.63
N VAL A 78 -2.26 -3.04 -1.47
CA VAL A 78 -1.37 -3.58 -2.49
C VAL A 78 0.08 -3.15 -2.21
N SER A 79 1.01 -4.09 -2.32
CA SER A 79 2.46 -3.84 -2.15
C SER A 79 3.27 -4.53 -3.25
N GLN A 80 4.42 -3.96 -3.61
CA GLN A 80 5.31 -4.50 -4.65
C GLN A 80 6.25 -5.62 -4.17
N LEU A 81 6.26 -5.97 -2.88
CA LEU A 81 7.20 -6.97 -2.34
C LEU A 81 7.08 -8.35 -2.98
N ALA A 82 5.94 -8.69 -3.59
CA ALA A 82 5.78 -9.95 -4.33
C ALA A 82 6.74 -10.05 -5.53
N LEU A 83 6.98 -8.95 -6.24
CA LEU A 83 7.92 -8.92 -7.37
C LEU A 83 9.34 -9.30 -6.93
N GLN A 84 9.77 -8.83 -5.76
CA GLN A 84 11.10 -9.15 -5.23
C GLN A 84 11.24 -10.62 -4.86
N LYS A 85 10.22 -11.19 -4.22
CA LYS A 85 10.19 -12.62 -3.88
C LYS A 85 10.33 -13.48 -5.14
N ILE A 86 9.51 -13.22 -6.16
CA ILE A 86 9.55 -13.94 -7.44
C ILE A 86 10.91 -13.76 -8.12
N ALA A 87 11.44 -12.53 -8.14
CA ALA A 87 12.74 -12.25 -8.74
C ALA A 87 13.89 -13.00 -8.04
N ALA A 88 13.84 -13.09 -6.71
CA ALA A 88 14.83 -13.82 -5.92
C ALA A 88 14.75 -15.33 -6.19
N GLU A 89 13.54 -15.91 -6.16
CA GLU A 89 13.30 -17.33 -6.44
C GLU A 89 13.77 -17.70 -7.86
N MET A 90 13.43 -16.89 -8.87
CA MET A 90 13.86 -17.12 -10.25
C MET A 90 15.37 -17.00 -10.44
N ALA A 91 16.01 -16.05 -9.74
CA ALA A 91 17.45 -15.86 -9.81
C ALA A 91 18.20 -17.05 -9.20
N GLU A 92 17.72 -17.56 -8.06
CA GLU A 92 18.24 -18.76 -7.40
C GLU A 92 18.06 -20.00 -8.28
N GLU A 93 16.84 -20.25 -8.78
CA GLU A 93 16.52 -21.41 -9.63
C GLU A 93 17.38 -21.44 -10.90
N LYS A 94 17.50 -20.29 -11.57
CA LYS A 94 18.23 -20.18 -12.84
C LYS A 94 19.72 -19.92 -12.66
N LYS A 95 20.20 -19.74 -11.42
CA LYS A 95 21.59 -19.36 -11.09
C LYS A 95 22.05 -18.12 -11.85
N ILE A 96 21.18 -17.12 -11.95
CA ILE A 96 21.46 -15.84 -12.60
C ILE A 96 21.48 -14.71 -11.58
N GLU A 97 22.08 -13.59 -11.95
CA GLU A 97 22.07 -12.37 -11.14
C GLU A 97 20.65 -11.80 -11.01
N ASN A 98 20.23 -11.47 -9.78
CA ASN A 98 18.97 -10.77 -9.53
C ASN A 98 19.10 -9.26 -9.79
N ARG A 99 19.03 -8.87 -11.05
CA ARG A 99 19.07 -7.45 -11.46
C ARG A 99 17.86 -6.65 -10.99
N LEU A 100 16.75 -7.30 -10.70
CA LEU A 100 15.54 -6.65 -10.18
C LEU A 100 15.69 -6.24 -8.72
N ASN A 101 16.76 -6.63 -8.02
CA ASN A 101 17.08 -6.19 -6.67
C ASN A 101 18.28 -5.23 -6.62
N SER A 102 18.76 -4.73 -7.77
CA SER A 102 19.85 -3.75 -7.75
C SER A 102 19.38 -2.44 -7.08
N PRO A 103 20.23 -1.78 -6.27
CA PRO A 103 19.85 -0.51 -5.63
C PRO A 103 19.35 0.55 -6.62
N GLU A 104 19.96 0.63 -7.80
CA GLU A 104 19.59 1.58 -8.85
C GLU A 104 18.21 1.26 -9.43
N PHE A 105 17.93 -0.02 -9.68
CA PHE A 105 16.63 -0.46 -10.19
C PHE A 105 15.54 -0.19 -9.16
N MET A 106 15.76 -0.54 -7.89
CA MET A 106 14.78 -0.36 -6.83
C MET A 106 14.49 1.12 -6.55
N ALA A 107 15.53 1.97 -6.53
CA ALA A 107 15.35 3.42 -6.41
C ALA A 107 14.56 4.00 -7.59
N THR A 108 14.83 3.56 -8.82
CA THR A 108 14.12 4.01 -10.02
C THR A 108 12.67 3.54 -10.03
N LEU A 109 12.42 2.29 -9.65
CA LEU A 109 11.09 1.70 -9.56
C LEU A 109 10.25 2.43 -8.52
N GLU A 110 10.80 2.66 -7.32
CA GLU A 110 10.11 3.41 -6.26
C GLU A 110 9.72 4.83 -6.72
N LYS A 111 10.66 5.56 -7.34
CA LYS A 111 10.38 6.89 -7.90
C LYS A 111 9.27 6.84 -8.95
N THR A 112 9.31 5.84 -9.82
CA THR A 112 8.34 5.67 -10.91
C THR A 112 6.96 5.32 -10.36
N GLN A 113 6.87 4.42 -9.41
CA GLN A 113 5.61 4.02 -8.77
C GLN A 113 4.94 5.20 -8.07
N LYS A 114 5.68 5.97 -7.28
CA LYS A 114 5.15 7.18 -6.63
C LYS A 114 4.58 8.16 -7.65
N ARG A 115 5.28 8.36 -8.77
CA ARG A 115 4.80 9.21 -9.87
C ARG A 115 3.51 8.66 -10.49
N LEU A 116 3.49 7.38 -10.84
CA LEU A 116 2.33 6.73 -11.46
C LEU A 116 1.11 6.75 -10.53
N HIS A 117 1.28 6.43 -9.24
CA HIS A 117 0.22 6.52 -8.24
C HIS A 117 -0.35 7.94 -8.14
N ASN A 118 0.50 8.97 -8.10
CA ASN A 118 0.02 10.35 -8.03
C ASN A 118 -0.71 10.79 -9.31
N VAL A 119 -0.28 10.31 -10.48
CA VAL A 119 -1.00 10.52 -11.75
C VAL A 119 -2.35 9.81 -11.72
N GLU A 120 -2.41 8.56 -11.25
CA GLU A 120 -3.64 7.80 -11.08
C GLU A 120 -4.63 8.55 -10.18
N ILE A 121 -4.22 8.99 -8.99
CA ILE A 121 -5.05 9.80 -8.08
C ILE A 121 -5.57 11.05 -8.79
N THR A 122 -4.71 11.75 -9.53
CA THR A 122 -5.11 12.95 -10.29
C THR A 122 -6.17 12.61 -11.34
N VAL A 123 -6.03 11.49 -12.06
CA VAL A 123 -7.04 11.02 -13.01
C VAL A 123 -8.36 10.76 -12.30
N TYR A 124 -8.36 10.05 -11.17
CA TYR A 124 -9.58 9.78 -10.40
C TYR A 124 -10.24 11.06 -9.86
N GLU A 125 -9.47 12.05 -9.41
CA GLU A 125 -9.99 13.37 -9.00
C GLU A 125 -10.73 14.07 -10.14
N HIS A 126 -10.24 13.95 -11.38
CA HIS A 126 -10.92 14.50 -12.56
C HIS A 126 -12.16 13.68 -12.92
N LEU A 127 -12.07 12.35 -12.93
CA LEU A 127 -13.19 11.47 -13.27
C LEU A 127 -14.36 11.63 -12.29
N ARG A 128 -14.09 11.91 -11.01
CA ARG A 128 -15.14 12.19 -10.00
C ARG A 128 -15.96 13.45 -10.28
N LYS A 129 -15.44 14.39 -11.09
CA LYS A 129 -16.17 15.60 -11.51
C LYS A 129 -17.17 15.33 -12.64
N LEU A 130 -17.06 14.19 -13.32
CA LEU A 130 -17.99 13.79 -14.37
C LEU A 130 -19.32 13.32 -13.78
N ALA A 131 -20.40 13.40 -14.58
CA ALA A 131 -21.72 12.97 -14.16
C ALA A 131 -21.72 11.52 -13.67
N LYS A 132 -22.31 11.28 -12.48
CA LYS A 132 -22.45 9.95 -11.87
C LYS A 132 -23.03 8.94 -12.87
N GLY A 133 -22.40 7.76 -12.95
CA GLY A 133 -22.92 6.62 -13.72
C GLY A 133 -22.37 6.45 -15.14
N LYS A 134 -21.55 7.37 -15.66
CA LYS A 134 -20.95 7.20 -17.00
C LYS A 134 -19.69 6.31 -17.02
N ILE A 135 -18.99 6.21 -15.88
CA ILE A 135 -17.74 5.47 -15.75
C ILE A 135 -17.75 4.74 -14.40
N PRO A 136 -17.54 3.41 -14.35
CA PRO A 136 -17.31 2.69 -13.10
C PRO A 136 -16.01 3.21 -12.45
N LEU A 137 -16.10 3.73 -11.23
CA LEU A 137 -14.93 4.24 -10.49
C LEU A 137 -14.72 3.43 -9.23
N ALA A 138 -13.49 2.95 -9.02
CA ALA A 138 -13.07 2.42 -7.74
C ALA A 138 -13.13 3.51 -6.65
N LYS A 139 -13.57 3.14 -5.45
CA LYS A 139 -13.49 4.02 -4.26
C LYS A 139 -12.06 3.97 -3.73
N LEU A 140 -11.24 4.95 -4.11
CA LEU A 140 -9.87 5.11 -3.59
C LEU A 140 -9.84 5.91 -2.28
N SER A 141 -8.96 5.53 -1.35
CA SER A 141 -8.55 6.42 -0.25
C SER A 141 -7.74 7.58 -0.84
N ASN A 142 -8.14 8.82 -0.53
CA ASN A 142 -7.66 10.04 -1.19
C ASN A 142 -6.27 10.49 -0.71
N LYS A 143 -5.27 9.61 -0.70
CA LYS A 143 -3.91 10.02 -0.32
C LYS A 143 -2.92 9.83 -1.45
N ARG A 144 -2.33 10.96 -1.84
CA ARG A 144 -1.02 11.00 -2.50
C ARG A 144 -0.02 10.33 -1.57
N ILE A 145 0.86 9.50 -2.12
CA ILE A 145 1.95 8.91 -1.34
C ILE A 145 2.85 10.06 -0.87
N LYS A 146 2.77 10.42 0.41
CA LYS A 146 3.70 11.36 1.07
C LYS A 146 4.85 10.54 1.64
N ILE A 147 6.08 10.89 1.27
CA ILE A 147 7.28 10.32 1.90
C ILE A 147 7.38 10.92 3.31
N ALA A 148 7.47 10.04 4.32
CA ALA A 148 7.93 10.34 5.68
C ALA A 148 7.35 11.63 6.31
N ASN A 149 6.15 11.56 6.88
CA ASN A 149 5.68 12.55 7.87
C ASN A 149 6.11 12.15 9.30
N ARG A 150 7.41 11.94 9.53
CA ARG A 150 8.00 12.51 10.76
C ARG A 150 8.55 13.85 10.34
N THR A 151 7.80 14.90 10.65
CA THR A 151 8.37 16.23 10.83
C THR A 151 9.47 16.09 11.88
N ILE A 152 10.72 15.95 11.45
CA ILE A 152 11.82 16.44 12.28
C ILE A 152 11.66 17.95 12.21
N ARG A 153 10.97 18.50 13.21
CA ARG A 153 11.19 19.89 13.59
C ARG A 153 12.64 19.95 14.03
N THR A 154 13.52 20.40 13.16
CA THR A 154 14.67 21.15 13.63
C THR A 154 14.21 22.59 13.72
N THR A 155 13.93 23.04 14.94
CA THR A 155 14.41 24.36 15.41
C THR A 155 15.85 24.52 14.88
N ASP A 156 16.23 25.59 14.19
CA ASP A 156 15.84 27.00 14.28
C ASP A 156 15.60 27.66 12.90
#